data_AF-A0A8T4GWN1-F1
#
_entry.id   AF-A0A8T4GWN1-F1
#
_cell.length_a   1.000
_cell.length_b   1.000
_cell.length_c   1.000
_cell.angle_alpha   90.00
_cell.angle_beta   90.00
_cell.angle_gamma   90.00
#
_symmetry.space_group_name_H-M   'P 1'
#
loop_
_entity.id
_entity.type
_entity.pdbx_description
1 polymer ?
#
loop_
_entity_poly.entity_id
_entity_poly.type
_entity_poly.pdbx_seq_one_letter_code
_entity_poly.pdbx_strand_id
1 'polypeptide(L)'
;MADIAVEQFLGESFPRSEAKLKVLWRPREGRDVQRVQYADDAVSLGWHKDDDHPEPGETHYQLESDDGVRHEPANIEAEAPLSVLEICLDRLRKRLPDGVND
;
A
#
# COMPACT_ATOMS: atom_id res chain seq x y z
N MET A 1 11.88 -1.20 -6.31
CA MET A 1 10.50 -0.84 -6.69
C MET A 1 10.34 -1.18 -8.16
N ALA A 2 9.14 -1.51 -8.60
CA ALA A 2 8.81 -1.76 -10.01
C ALA A 2 7.91 -0.63 -10.52
N ASP A 3 8.07 -0.24 -11.79
CA ASP A 3 7.17 0.72 -12.43
C ASP A 3 5.80 0.10 -12.67
N ILE A 4 4.74 0.89 -12.52
CA ILE A 4 3.35 0.49 -12.79
C ILE A 4 2.75 1.43 -13.83
N ALA A 5 2.17 0.83 -14.87
CA ALA A 5 1.27 1.54 -15.77
C ALA A 5 -0.09 1.73 -15.07
N VAL A 6 -0.31 2.90 -14.48
CA VAL A 6 -1.45 3.16 -13.56
C VAL A 6 -2.80 2.92 -14.24
N GLU A 7 -2.99 3.40 -15.47
CA GLU A 7 -4.24 3.19 -16.20
C GLU A 7 -4.52 1.71 -16.51
N GLN A 8 -3.48 0.92 -16.81
CA GLN A 8 -3.64 -0.52 -17.02
C GLN A 8 -3.96 -1.24 -15.71
N PHE A 9 -3.38 -0.77 -14.61
CA PHE A 9 -3.63 -1.32 -13.28
C PHE A 9 -5.05 -1.04 -12.79
N LEU A 10 -5.57 0.16 -13.02
CA LEU A 10 -6.92 0.59 -12.65
C LEU A 10 -7.99 0.12 -13.66
N GLY A 11 -7.63 0.01 -14.93
CA GLY A 11 -8.57 -0.28 -16.03
C GLY A 11 -9.34 0.95 -16.53
N GLU A 12 -8.93 2.16 -16.13
CA GLU A 12 -9.53 3.44 -16.50
C GLU A 12 -8.47 4.54 -16.64
N SER A 13 -8.83 5.65 -17.27
CA SER A 13 -7.94 6.81 -17.39
C SER A 13 -7.65 7.44 -16.03
N PHE A 14 -6.40 7.84 -15.81
CA PHE A 14 -5.97 8.39 -14.53
C PHE A 14 -4.99 9.54 -14.75
N PRO A 15 -5.08 10.65 -13.98
CA PRO A 15 -4.28 11.85 -14.24
C PRO A 15 -2.78 11.64 -14.00
N ARG A 16 -2.41 10.60 -13.23
CA ARG A 16 -1.02 10.27 -12.87
C ARG A 16 -0.58 9.05 -13.65
N SER A 17 0.46 9.21 -14.47
CA SER A 17 0.92 8.17 -15.40
C SER A 17 2.19 7.45 -14.96
N GLU A 18 2.97 8.05 -14.05
CA GLU A 18 4.20 7.48 -13.51
C GLU A 18 4.01 7.08 -12.04
N ALA A 19 4.12 5.79 -11.76
CA ALA A 19 4.07 5.28 -10.40
C ALA A 19 4.99 4.08 -10.20
N LYS A 20 5.35 3.84 -8.93
CA LYS A 20 6.17 2.73 -8.50
C LYS A 20 5.47 1.91 -7.42
N LEU A 21 5.64 0.60 -7.48
CA LEU A 21 5.23 -0.32 -6.42
C LEU A 21 6.45 -0.96 -5.75
N LYS A 22 6.47 -0.91 -4.44
CA LYS A 22 7.39 -1.65 -3.58
C LYS A 22 6.64 -2.81 -2.97
N VAL A 23 7.15 -4.02 -3.21
CA VAL A 23 6.74 -5.21 -2.46
C VAL A 23 7.95 -5.67 -1.67
N LEU A 24 7.77 -5.85 -0.37
CA LEU A 24 8.79 -6.35 0.54
C LEU A 24 8.19 -7.49 1.35
N TRP A 25 8.96 -8.57 1.45
CA TRP A 25 8.71 -9.68 2.34
C TRP A 25 10.00 -10.03 3.06
N ARG A 26 9.98 -10.07 4.39
CA ARG A 26 11.12 -10.45 5.22
C ARG A 26 10.64 -11.45 6.26
N PRO A 27 10.92 -12.75 6.07
CA PRO A 27 10.59 -13.74 7.07
C PRO A 27 11.31 -13.43 8.40
N ARG A 28 10.64 -13.59 9.55
CA ARG A 28 11.29 -13.51 10.87
C ARG A 28 10.68 -14.52 11.83
N GLU A 29 11.44 -14.85 12.88
CA GLU A 29 10.91 -15.65 13.98
C GLU A 29 9.75 -14.90 14.65
N GLY A 30 8.61 -15.59 14.84
CA GLY A 30 7.38 -15.02 15.38
C GLY A 30 6.49 -14.38 14.33
N ARG A 31 6.99 -13.41 13.55
CA ARG A 31 6.16 -12.67 12.59
C ARG A 31 6.94 -12.10 11.41
N ASP A 32 6.42 -12.34 10.21
CA ASP A 32 7.00 -11.82 8.99
C ASP A 32 6.72 -10.33 8.80
N VAL A 33 7.74 -9.59 8.34
CA VAL A 33 7.60 -8.18 7.98
C VAL A 33 7.23 -8.06 6.52
N GLN A 34 6.15 -7.34 6.24
CA GLN A 34 5.58 -7.23 4.90
C GLN A 34 5.25 -5.78 4.57
N ARG A 35 5.47 -5.38 3.31
CA ARG A 35 5.08 -4.05 2.83
C ARG A 35 4.66 -4.10 1.38
N VAL A 36 3.51 -3.51 1.08
CA VAL A 36 3.06 -3.21 -0.28
C VAL A 36 2.80 -1.71 -0.34
N GLN A 37 3.67 -0.97 -1.04
CA GLN A 37 3.62 0.49 -1.10
C GLN A 37 3.58 0.95 -2.55
N TYR A 38 2.55 1.73 -2.90
CA TYR A 38 2.46 2.52 -4.11
C TYR A 38 3.04 3.92 -3.87
N ALA A 39 3.69 4.50 -4.86
CA ALA A 39 4.09 5.90 -4.83
C ALA A 39 4.08 6.51 -6.23
N ASP A 40 3.54 7.72 -6.35
CA ASP A 40 3.69 8.62 -7.50
C ASP A 40 4.19 9.99 -7.05
N ASP A 41 3.99 11.02 -7.87
CA ASP A 41 4.41 12.39 -7.60
C ASP A 41 3.55 13.13 -6.56
N ALA A 42 2.37 12.62 -6.24
CA ALA A 42 1.43 13.26 -5.32
C ALA A 42 1.25 12.49 -4.01
N VAL A 43 1.26 11.15 -4.05
CA VAL A 43 1.02 10.33 -2.86
C VAL A 43 1.94 9.12 -2.76
N SER A 44 2.19 8.69 -1.54
CA SER A 44 2.81 7.41 -1.20
C SER A 44 1.89 6.68 -0.23
N LEU A 45 1.27 5.59 -0.68
CA LEU A 45 0.29 4.86 0.14
C LEU A 45 0.39 3.34 0.04
N GLY A 46 -0.03 2.64 1.09
CA GLY A 46 0.09 1.19 1.13
C GLY A 46 -0.17 0.55 2.48
N TRP A 47 0.08 -0.76 2.56
CA TRP A 47 -0.13 -1.57 3.75
C TRP A 47 1.18 -2.16 4.24
N HIS A 48 1.37 -2.07 5.55
CA HIS A 48 2.60 -2.44 6.25
C HIS A 48 2.21 -3.40 7.38
N LYS A 49 2.92 -4.53 7.45
CA LYS A 49 2.96 -5.43 8.60
C LYS A 49 4.37 -5.32 9.15
N ASP A 50 4.60 -4.35 10.04
CA ASP A 50 5.89 -4.10 10.69
C ASP A 50 5.70 -3.70 12.16
N ASP A 51 6.80 -3.52 12.90
CA ASP A 51 6.79 -3.22 14.35
C ASP A 51 6.98 -1.72 14.64
N ASP A 52 7.08 -0.90 13.58
CA ASP A 52 7.53 0.49 13.72
C ASP A 52 6.46 1.40 14.35
N HIS A 53 5.20 0.95 14.37
CA HIS A 53 4.06 1.69 14.90
C HIS A 53 3.14 0.77 15.72
N PRO A 54 3.18 0.83 17.07
CA PRO A 54 2.35 -0.03 17.91
C PRO A 54 0.87 0.40 17.98
N GLU A 55 0.55 1.67 17.73
CA GLU A 55 -0.81 2.21 17.92
C GLU A 55 -1.85 1.86 16.83
N PRO A 56 -1.50 1.61 15.54
CA PRO A 56 -2.48 1.11 14.56
C PRO A 56 -2.61 -0.42 14.53
N GLY A 57 -1.84 -1.15 15.34
CA GLY A 57 -1.83 -2.62 15.41
C GLY A 57 -0.85 -3.28 14.44
N GLU A 58 -0.92 -4.62 14.36
CA GLU A 58 0.04 -5.47 13.64
C GLU A 58 0.17 -5.15 12.14
N THR A 59 -0.94 -4.74 11.53
CA THR A 59 -1.00 -4.30 10.14
C THR A 59 -1.68 -2.94 10.09
N HIS A 60 -1.14 -2.04 9.29
CA HIS A 60 -1.68 -0.71 9.13
C HIS A 60 -1.59 -0.24 7.69
N TYR A 61 -2.47 0.70 7.34
CA TYR A 61 -2.41 1.49 6.13
C TYR A 61 -1.64 2.77 6.43
N GLN A 62 -0.78 3.19 5.51
CA GLN A 62 -0.06 4.46 5.55
C GLN A 62 -0.39 5.24 4.28
N LEU A 63 -0.65 6.54 4.43
CA LEU A 63 -0.77 7.52 3.35
C LEU A 63 0.12 8.72 3.67
N GLU A 64 1.00 9.05 2.75
CA GLU A 64 1.83 10.25 2.75
C GLU A 64 1.38 11.11 1.57
N SER A 65 1.06 12.38 1.84
CA SER A 65 0.75 13.43 0.86
C SER A 65 1.31 14.76 1.33
N ASP A 66 1.03 15.85 0.59
CA ASP A 66 1.40 17.21 1.01
C ASP A 66 0.76 17.63 2.35
N ASP A 67 -0.35 17.01 2.74
CA ASP A 67 -1.00 17.21 4.05
C ASP A 67 -0.29 16.48 5.22
N GLY A 68 0.75 15.72 4.90
CA GLY A 68 1.54 14.96 5.86
C GLY A 68 1.27 13.45 5.83
N VAL A 69 1.56 12.79 6.95
CA VAL A 69 1.50 11.33 7.06
C VAL A 69 0.30 10.92 7.92
N ARG A 70 -0.52 10.01 7.39
CA ARG A 70 -1.66 9.40 8.07
C ARG A 70 -1.47 7.90 8.18
N HIS A 71 -1.79 7.35 9.36
CA HIS A 71 -1.81 5.91 9.63
C HIS A 71 -3.21 5.48 10.05
N GLU A 72 -3.71 4.41 9.46
CA GLU A 72 -5.00 3.81 9.81
C GLU A 72 -4.80 2.32 10.14
N PRO A 73 -5.46 1.77 11.18
CA PRO A 73 -5.49 0.34 11.39
C PRO A 73 -5.99 -0.40 10.15
N ALA A 74 -5.36 -1.53 9.81
CA ALA A 74 -5.81 -2.35 8.70
C ALA A 74 -5.78 -3.82 9.10
N ASN A 75 -6.87 -4.55 8.84
CA ASN A 75 -6.88 -5.99 9.04
C ASN A 75 -6.59 -6.70 7.71
N ILE A 76 -5.57 -7.54 7.65
CA ILE A 76 -5.27 -8.46 6.55
C ILE A 76 -5.14 -9.85 7.16
N GLU A 77 -6.19 -10.67 7.03
CA GLU A 77 -6.28 -11.99 7.66
C GLU A 77 -5.52 -13.09 6.92
N ALA A 78 -4.54 -12.71 6.08
CA ALA A 78 -3.75 -13.62 5.27
C ALA A 78 -2.28 -13.61 5.73
N GLU A 79 -1.71 -14.79 5.90
CA GLU A 79 -0.29 -14.94 6.22
C GLU A 79 0.57 -15.27 4.98
N ALA A 80 -0.02 -15.82 3.92
CA ALA A 80 0.74 -16.14 2.72
C ALA A 80 1.14 -14.84 1.96
N PRO A 81 2.43 -14.65 1.58
CA PRO A 81 2.90 -13.44 0.91
C PRO A 81 2.09 -13.05 -0.32
N LEU A 82 1.73 -14.04 -1.13
CA LEU A 82 0.97 -13.81 -2.35
C LEU A 82 -0.45 -13.33 -2.04
N SER A 83 -1.11 -13.94 -1.05
CA SER A 83 -2.45 -13.54 -0.64
C SER A 83 -2.48 -12.13 -0.06
N VAL A 84 -1.45 -11.74 0.72
CA VAL A 84 -1.33 -10.37 1.20
C VAL A 84 -1.15 -9.40 0.05
N LEU A 85 -0.28 -9.72 -0.91
CA LEU A 85 -0.09 -8.90 -2.11
C LEU A 85 -1.41 -8.70 -2.88
N GLU A 86 -2.14 -9.78 -3.15
CA GLU A 86 -3.42 -9.74 -3.87
C GLU A 86 -4.45 -8.85 -3.17
N ILE A 87 -4.58 -8.99 -1.84
CA ILE A 87 -5.48 -8.14 -1.03
C ILE A 87 -5.06 -6.67 -1.11
N CYS A 88 -3.76 -6.38 -0.98
CA CYS A 88 -3.26 -5.01 -1.07
C CYS A 88 -3.49 -4.40 -2.45
N LEU A 89 -3.31 -5.16 -3.53
CA LEU A 89 -3.55 -4.67 -4.89
C LEU A 89 -5.04 -4.40 -5.14
N ASP A 90 -5.94 -5.27 -4.69
CA ASP A 90 -7.39 -5.03 -4.79
C ASP A 90 -7.82 -3.78 -4.02
N ARG A 91 -7.32 -3.60 -2.79
CA ARG A 91 -7.59 -2.40 -1.99
C ARG A 91 -6.97 -1.14 -2.60
N LEU A 92 -5.78 -1.25 -3.19
CA LEU A 92 -5.09 -0.14 -3.84
C LEU A 92 -5.92 0.42 -4.99
N ARG A 93 -6.52 -0.44 -5.82
CA ARG A 93 -7.41 -0.02 -6.92
C ARG A 93 -8.61 0.78 -6.44
N LYS A 94 -9.11 0.48 -5.24
CA LYS A 94 -10.27 1.16 -4.64
C LYS A 94 -9.88 2.50 -4.01
N ARG A 95 -8.72 2.56 -3.33
CA ARG A 95 -8.24 3.74 -2.59
C ARG A 95 -7.60 4.80 -3.48
N LEU A 96 -6.95 4.42 -4.59
CA LEU A 96 -6.24 5.36 -5.45
C LEU A 96 -7.14 6.47 -6.04
N PRO A 97 -8.36 6.17 -6.54
CA PRO A 97 -9.28 7.21 -7.02
C PRO A 97 -9.80 8.12 -5.90
N ASP A 98 -10.01 7.58 -4.70
CA ASP A 98 -10.52 8.35 -3.55
C ASP A 98 -9.47 9.36 -3.04
N GLY A 99 -8.18 8.97 -3.04
CA GLY A 99 -7.08 9.84 -2.62
C GLY A 99 -6.64 10.91 -3.63
N VAL A 100 -7.37 11.08 -4.75
CA VAL A 100 -7.16 12.15 -5.75
C VAL A 100 -8.14 13.31 -5.59
N ASN A 101 -9.23 13.12 -4.82
CA ASN A 101 -10.35 14.06 -4.76
C ASN A 101 -10.38 14.96 -3.50
N ASP A 102 -9.24 15.17 -2.83
CA ASP A 102 -9.10 16.28 -1.86
C ASP A 102 -8.34 17.45 -2.49
#